data_AF-X1R5J3-F1
#
_entry.id   AF-X1R5J3-F1
#
_cell.length_a   1.000
_cell.length_b   1.000
_cell.length_c   1.000
_cell.angle_alpha   90.00
_cell.angle_beta   90.00
_cell.angle_gamma   90.00
#
_symmetry.space_group_name_H-M   'P 1'
#
loop_
_entity.id
_entity.type
_entity.pdbx_description
1 polymer ?
#
loop_
_entity_poly.entity_id
_entity_poly.type
_entity_poly.pdbx_seq_one_letter_code
_entity_poly.pdbx_strand_id
1 'polypeptide(L)' 'MVEKLSLFESGQAQLDEAASILNLEPGIHAILREPMRELHVSIPVRMDNGNVRIF' A
#
# COMPACT_ATOMS: atom_id res chain seq x y z
N MET A 1 -16.29 -14.41 11.50
CA MET A 1 -15.98 -13.02 11.87
C MET A 1 -15.46 -12.39 10.58
N VAL A 2 -16.20 -11.49 9.94
CA VAL A 2 -15.72 -10.86 8.69
C VAL A 2 -14.66 -9.86 9.11
N GLU A 3 -13.41 -10.21 8.83
CA GLU A 3 -12.27 -9.31 9.04
C GLU A 3 -12.50 -8.06 8.18
N LYS A 4 -12.39 -6.89 8.80
CA LYS A 4 -12.58 -5.62 8.11
C LYS A 4 -11.38 -5.44 7.18
N LEU A 5 -11.62 -5.46 5.87
CA LEU A 5 -10.58 -5.25 4.86
C LEU A 5 -9.71 -4.05 5.24
N SER A 6 -8.39 -4.24 5.16
CA SER A 6 -7.43 -3.14 5.24
C SER A 6 -7.69 -2.13 4.11
N LEU A 7 -7.16 -0.92 4.26
CA LEU A 7 -7.25 0.10 3.20
C LEU A 7 -6.57 -0.37 1.90
N PHE A 8 -5.52 -1.18 2.03
CA PHE A 8 -4.82 -1.76 0.88
C PHE A 8 -5.71 -2.77 0.14
N GLU A 9 -6.29 -3.74 0.85
CA GLU A 9 -7.17 -4.74 0.24
C GLU A 9 -8.44 -4.11 -0.34
N SER A 10 -8.97 -3.07 0.32
CA SER A 10 -10.11 -2.29 -0.20
C SER A 10 -9.74 -1.56 -1.50
N GLY A 11 -8.52 -1.02 -1.60
CA GLY A 11 -8.01 -0.41 -2.82
C GLY A 11 -7.79 -1.41 -3.95
N GLN A 12 -7.25 -2.60 -3.64
CA GLN A 12 -7.11 -3.68 -4.62
C GLN A 12 -8.47 -4.15 -5.16
N ALA A 13 -9.49 -4.24 -4.31
CA ALA A 13 -10.84 -4.62 -4.75
C ALA A 13 -11.46 -3.58 -5.71
N GLN A 14 -11.18 -2.29 -5.52
CA GLN A 14 -11.61 -1.25 -6.46
C GLN A 14 -10.84 -1.32 -7.78
N LEU A 15 -9.54 -1.64 -7.73
CA LEU A 15 -8.74 -1.87 -8.92
C LEU A 15 -9.26 -3.09 -9.72
N ASP A 16 -9.65 -4.16 -9.05
CA ASP A 16 -10.25 -5.35 -9.66
C ASP A 16 -11.49 -5.00 -10.49
N GLU A 17 -12.39 -4.20 -9.91
CA GLU A 17 -13.61 -3.74 -10.59
C GLU A 17 -13.27 -2.91 -11.83
N ALA A 18 -12.36 -1.95 -11.70
CA ALA A 18 -11.92 -1.11 -12.82
C ALA A 18 -11.24 -1.94 -13.93
N ALA A 19 -10.39 -2.90 -13.57
CA ALA A 19 -9.73 -3.80 -14.51
C ALA A 19 -10.73 -4.64 -15.30
N SER A 20 -11.79 -5.12 -14.64
CA SER A 20 -12.89 -5.84 -15.27
C SER A 20 -13.65 -4.96 -16.27
N ILE A 21 -13.99 -3.72 -15.90
CA ILE A 21 -14.68 -2.76 -16.78
C ILE A 21 -13.84 -2.45 -18.03
N LEU A 22 -12.53 -2.28 -17.86
CA LEU A 22 -11.60 -1.93 -18.93
C LEU A 22 -11.10 -3.14 -19.75
N ASN A 23 -11.46 -4.37 -19.35
CA ASN A 23 -10.92 -5.61 -19.91
C ASN A 23 -9.38 -5.60 -19.96
N LEU A 24 -8.74 -5.20 -18.85
CA LEU A 24 -7.29 -5.16 -18.77
C LEU A 24 -6.68 -6.55 -18.93
N GLU A 25 -5.56 -6.60 -19.64
CA GLU A 25 -4.76 -7.81 -19.75
C GLU A 25 -4.26 -8.24 -18.35
N PRO A 26 -4.31 -9.54 -18.00
CA PRO A 26 -3.99 -10.00 -16.65
C PRO A 26 -2.60 -9.59 -16.16
N GLY A 27 -1.60 -9.53 -17.05
CA GLY A 27 -0.27 -9.06 -16.74
C GLY A 27 -0.24 -7.60 -16.30
N ILE A 28 -0.92 -6.72 -17.05
CA ILE A 28 -1.05 -5.29 -16.69
C ILE A 28 -1.76 -5.13 -15.35
N HIS A 29 -2.85 -5.87 -15.14
CA HIS A 29 -3.58 -5.80 -13.87
C HIS A 29 -2.72 -6.23 -12.67
N ALA A 30 -1.97 -7.33 -12.81
CA ALA A 30 -1.07 -7.81 -11.75
C ALA A 30 0.03 -6.80 -11.41
N ILE A 31 0.58 -6.11 -12.40
CA ILE A 31 1.59 -5.05 -12.19
C ILE A 31 0.99 -3.88 -11.41
N LEU A 32 -0.22 -3.45 -11.74
CA LEU A 32 -0.88 -2.32 -11.05
C LEU A 32 -1.32 -2.66 -9.62
N ARG A 33 -1.45 -3.95 -9.30
CA ARG A 33 -1.90 -4.43 -7.99
C ARG A 33 -0.84 -4.25 -6.89
N GLU A 34 0.42 -4.16 -7.28
CA GLU A 34 1.57 -4.10 -6.39
C GLU A 34 2.39 -2.82 -6.60
N PRO A 35 3.00 -2.26 -5.54
CA PRO A 35 3.86 -1.09 -5.68
C PRO A 35 5.14 -1.44 -6.44
N MET A 36 5.50 -0.58 -7.40
CA MET A 36 6.75 -0.74 -8.16
C MET A 36 8.01 -0.68 -7.28
N ARG A 37 7.94 0.06 -6.16
CA ARG A 37 9.04 0.18 -5.19
C ARG A 37 8.51 0.62 -3.84
N GLU A 38 8.96 -0.05 -2.79
CA GLU A 38 8.79 0.38 -1.40
C GLU A 38 10.16 0.66 -0.77
N LEU A 39 10.23 1.69 0.06
CA LEU A 39 11.43 2.02 0.82
C LEU A 39 11.03 2.25 2.27
N HIS A 40 11.43 1.31 3.14
CA HIS A 40 11.27 1.45 4.57
C HIS A 40 12.60 1.93 5.16
N VAL A 41 12.55 3.04 5.89
CA VAL A 41 13.71 3.63 6.54
C VAL A 41 13.36 3.95 7.97
N SER A 42 14.40 3.91 8.81
CA SER A 42 14.30 4.37 10.19
C SER A 42 14.82 5.80 10.28
N ILE A 43 14.00 6.71 10.79
CA ILE A 43 14.34 8.14 10.90
C ILE A 43 14.59 8.45 12.38
N PRO A 44 15.85 8.72 12.78
CA PRO A 44 16.14 9.19 14.13
C PRO A 44 15.74 10.67 14.25
N VAL A 45 14.84 10.95 15.18
CA VAL A 45 14.39 12.31 15.51
C VAL A 45 14.92 12.70 16.88
N ARG A 46 15.58 13.86 16.96
CA ARG A 46 15.92 14.48 18.25
C ARG A 46 14.67 15.19 18.78
N MET A 47 14.20 14.77 19.93
CA MET A 47 13.03 15.32 20.62
C MET A 47 13.41 16.58 21.40
N ASP A 48 12.42 17.39 21.79
CA ASP A 48 12.64 18.63 22.54
C ASP A 48 13.36 18.43 23.88
N ASN A 49 13.16 17.27 24.51
CA ASN A 49 13.85 16.89 25.75
C ASN A 49 15.30 16.41 25.53
N GLY A 50 15.81 16.48 24.30
CA GLY A 50 17.16 16.09 23.93
C GLY A 50 17.37 14.60 23.62
N ASN A 51 16.39 13.73 23.92
CA ASN A 51 16.47 12.31 23.60
C ASN A 51 16.28 12.04 22.11
N VAL A 52 16.86 10.95 21.60
CA VAL A 52 16.63 10.49 20.22
C VAL A 52 15.59 9.38 20.21
N ARG A 53 14.59 9.50 19.36
CA ARG A 53 13.59 8.45 19.08
C ARG A 53 13.66 8.06 17.61
N ILE A 54 13.65 6.76 17.34
CA ILE A 54 13.64 6.20 15.98
C ILE A 54 12.19 5.90 15.60
N PHE A 55 11.79 6.32 14.41
CA PHE A 55 10.49 6.01 13.78
C PHE A 55 10.70 5.22 12.50
#